data_AF-A0A494VUZ1-F1
#
_entry.id   AF-A0A494VUZ1-F1
#
_cell.length_a   1.000
_cell.length_b   1.000
_cell.length_c   1.000
_cell.angle_alpha   90.00
_cell.angle_beta   90.00
_cell.angle_gamma   90.00
#
_symmetry.space_group_name_H-M   'P 1'
#
loop_
_entity.id
_entity.type
_entity.pdbx_description
1 polymer ?
#
loop_
_entity_poly.entity_id
_entity_poly.type
_entity_poly.pdbx_seq_one_letter_code
_entity_poly.pdbx_strand_id
1 'polypeptide(L)'
;MPAKNKLIPIAIVYSALMLSFALFWGSNYSHIVHYKGDEIGYALSFVLILTYIFNIANHLIFKRASIYLTLLSPLIIAIASFLLGFLIMWVGNFFSKSYGTSADIILIYIIIYLLLSLTLLYITLKKRRLILPWQSAPDPKKPA
;
A
#
# COMPACT_ATOMS: atom_id res chain seq x y z
N MET A 1 21.31 -13.71 -3.37
CA MET A 1 20.72 -12.38 -3.72
C MET A 1 20.31 -11.63 -2.46
N PRO A 2 20.66 -10.34 -2.31
CA PRO A 2 20.27 -9.55 -1.15
C PRO A 2 18.74 -9.42 -1.08
N ALA A 3 18.16 -9.48 0.13
CA ALA A 3 16.71 -9.44 0.35
C ALA A 3 16.03 -8.22 -0.32
N LYS A 4 16.75 -7.09 -0.45
CA LYS A 4 16.30 -5.89 -1.16
C LYS A 4 15.97 -6.15 -2.64
N ASN A 5 16.75 -6.98 -3.33
CA ASN A 5 16.56 -7.24 -4.76
C ASN A 5 15.35 -8.13 -5.02
N LYS A 6 14.90 -8.90 -4.02
CA LYS A 6 13.67 -9.71 -4.10
C LYS A 6 12.40 -8.89 -3.90
N LEU A 7 12.50 -7.70 -3.31
CA LEU A 7 11.34 -6.86 -2.97
C LEU A 7 10.93 -5.91 -4.08
N ILE A 8 11.89 -5.45 -4.87
CA ILE A 8 11.64 -4.60 -6.03
C ILE A 8 10.61 -5.25 -6.98
N PRO A 9 10.78 -6.51 -7.43
CA PRO A 9 9.80 -7.13 -8.30
C PRO A 9 8.43 -7.33 -7.62
N ILE A 10 8.40 -7.68 -6.33
CA ILE A 10 7.15 -7.84 -5.57
C ILE A 10 6.40 -6.50 -5.47
N ALA A 11 7.11 -5.41 -5.17
CA ALA A 11 6.54 -4.07 -5.10
C ALA A 11 6.03 -3.58 -6.47
N ILE A 12 6.75 -3.89 -7.55
CA ILE A 12 6.31 -3.59 -8.93
C ILE A 12 5.02 -4.34 -9.25
N VAL A 13 4.98 -5.66 -9.01
CA VAL A 13 3.79 -6.49 -9.26
C VAL A 13 2.60 -6.00 -8.43
N TYR A 14 2.80 -5.74 -7.13
CA TYR A 14 1.77 -5.19 -6.26
C TYR A 14 1.23 -3.85 -6.79
N SER A 15 2.12 -2.94 -7.22
CA SER A 15 1.72 -1.64 -7.76
C SER A 15 0.96 -1.77 -9.07
N ALA A 16 1.41 -2.65 -9.97
CA ALA A 16 0.76 -2.92 -11.24
C ALA A 16 -0.65 -3.49 -11.03
N LEU A 17 -0.83 -4.42 -10.10
CA LEU A 17 -2.14 -4.98 -9.76
C LEU A 17 -3.07 -3.92 -9.17
N MET A 18 -2.59 -3.11 -8.23
CA MET A 18 -3.38 -2.02 -7.62
C MET A 18 -3.82 -0.98 -8.64
N LEU A 19 -2.91 -0.54 -9.53
CA LEU A 19 -3.22 0.44 -10.58
C LEU A 19 -4.16 -0.13 -11.63
N SER A 20 -3.92 -1.37 -12.08
CA SER A 20 -4.79 -2.03 -13.06
C SER A 20 -6.20 -2.19 -12.49
N PHE A 21 -6.31 -2.56 -11.21
CA PHE A 21 -7.58 -2.66 -10.51
C PHE A 21 -8.27 -1.30 -10.38
N ALA A 22 -7.54 -0.24 -10.01
CA ALA A 22 -8.09 1.11 -9.90
C ALA A 22 -8.66 1.62 -11.24
N LEU A 23 -7.92 1.42 -12.33
CA LEU A 23 -8.34 1.84 -13.67
C LEU A 23 -9.51 1.00 -14.20
N PHE A 24 -9.45 -0.32 -14.03
CA PHE A 24 -10.52 -1.23 -14.42
C PHE A 24 -11.82 -0.89 -13.67
N TRP A 25 -11.75 -0.71 -12.35
CA TRP A 25 -12.93 -0.44 -11.55
C TRP A 25 -13.48 0.96 -11.80
N GLY A 26 -12.61 1.97 -11.87
CA GLY A 26 -13.01 3.36 -12.14
C GLY A 26 -13.69 3.53 -13.50
N SER A 27 -13.25 2.79 -14.53
CA SER A 27 -13.87 2.84 -15.87
C SER A 27 -15.16 2.03 -16.00
N ASN A 28 -15.29 0.92 -15.27
CA ASN A 28 -16.45 0.03 -15.37
C ASN A 28 -17.54 0.32 -14.33
N TYR A 29 -17.32 1.28 -13.42
CA TYR A 29 -18.28 1.64 -12.38
C TYR A 29 -19.64 2.08 -12.93
N SER A 30 -19.74 2.59 -14.16
CA SER A 30 -21.03 2.96 -14.77
C SER A 30 -21.76 1.80 -15.47
N HIS A 31 -21.07 0.71 -15.80
CA HIS A 31 -21.58 -0.37 -16.64
C HIS A 31 -22.03 -1.62 -15.88
N ILE A 32 -21.55 -1.83 -14.65
CA ILE A 32 -21.80 -3.06 -13.87
C ILE A 32 -23.01 -2.94 -12.91
N VAL A 33 -23.65 -1.77 -12.88
CA VAL A 33 -24.50 -1.35 -11.76
C VAL A 33 -25.94 -1.84 -11.86
N HIS A 34 -26.19 -3.06 -11.38
CA HIS A 34 -27.50 -3.42 -10.82
C HIS A 34 -27.47 -3.53 -9.29
N TYR A 35 -26.28 -3.48 -8.65
CA TYR A 35 -26.11 -3.61 -7.20
C TYR A 35 -25.35 -2.41 -6.60
N LYS A 36 -26.03 -1.25 -6.52
CA LYS A 36 -25.51 -0.04 -5.88
C LYS A 36 -25.30 -0.26 -4.38
N GLY A 37 -24.11 -0.67 -3.96
CA GLY A 37 -23.73 -0.78 -2.54
C GLY A 37 -22.62 -1.78 -2.27
N ASP A 38 -22.71 -2.98 -2.85
CA ASP A 38 -21.75 -4.06 -2.60
C ASP A 38 -20.40 -3.83 -3.30
N GLU A 39 -20.42 -3.09 -4.41
CA GLU A 39 -19.26 -2.78 -5.26
C GLU A 39 -18.11 -2.10 -4.49
N ILE A 40 -18.45 -1.18 -3.57
CA ILE A 40 -17.46 -0.50 -2.72
C ILE A 40 -16.86 -1.50 -1.72
N GLY A 41 -17.69 -2.36 -1.13
CA GLY A 41 -17.25 -3.42 -0.22
C GLY A 41 -16.29 -4.40 -0.90
N TYR A 42 -16.58 -4.81 -2.14
CA TYR A 42 -15.69 -5.68 -2.92
C TYR A 42 -14.37 -4.99 -3.27
N ALA A 43 -14.40 -3.73 -3.70
CA ALA A 43 -13.19 -2.98 -3.99
C ALA A 43 -12.28 -2.83 -2.76
N LEU A 44 -12.88 -2.49 -1.60
CA LEU A 44 -12.16 -2.41 -0.33
C LEU A 44 -11.56 -3.75 0.09
N SER A 45 -12.35 -4.82 0.00
CA SER A 45 -11.92 -6.17 0.36
C SER A 45 -10.74 -6.64 -0.50
N PHE A 46 -10.81 -6.41 -1.82
CA PHE A 46 -9.75 -6.75 -2.75
C PHE A 46 -8.43 -6.03 -2.41
N VAL A 47 -8.50 -4.71 -2.19
CA VAL A 47 -7.34 -3.89 -1.83
C VAL A 47 -6.73 -4.34 -0.51
N LEU A 48 -7.56 -4.59 0.51
CA LEU A 48 -7.12 -5.09 1.80
C LEU A 48 -6.41 -6.45 1.66
N ILE A 49 -7.04 -7.43 1.01
CA ILE A 49 -6.47 -8.77 0.81
C ILE A 49 -5.13 -8.68 0.08
N LEU A 50 -5.07 -7.92 -1.01
CA LEU A 50 -3.84 -7.75 -1.79
C LEU A 50 -2.71 -7.13 -0.95
N THR A 51 -3.05 -6.18 -0.09
CA THR A 51 -2.09 -5.54 0.83
C THR A 51 -1.64 -6.48 1.94
N TYR A 52 -2.53 -7.33 2.46
CA TYR A 52 -2.17 -8.38 3.41
C TYR A 52 -1.15 -9.34 2.80
N ILE A 53 -1.41 -9.82 1.58
CA ILE A 53 -0.49 -10.71 0.86
C ILE A 53 0.88 -10.03 0.68
N PHE A 54 0.88 -8.77 0.25
CA PHE A 54 2.11 -7.99 0.10
C PHE A 54 2.89 -7.83 1.42
N ASN A 55 2.21 -7.49 2.51
CA ASN A 55 2.86 -7.30 3.81
C ASN A 55 3.34 -8.62 4.43
N ILE A 56 2.61 -9.72 4.23
CA ILE A 56 3.05 -11.06 4.62
C ILE A 56 4.30 -11.47 3.84
N ALA A 57 4.31 -11.28 2.51
CA ALA A 57 5.49 -11.55 1.69
C ALA A 57 6.70 -10.73 2.16
N ASN A 58 6.51 -9.44 2.46
CA ASN A 58 7.53 -8.57 3.02
C ASN A 58 8.03 -9.08 4.39
N HIS A 59 7.14 -9.55 5.25
CA HIS A 59 7.48 -10.11 6.56
C HIS A 59 8.32 -11.38 6.42
N LEU A 60 7.91 -12.32 5.58
CA LEU A 60 8.61 -13.60 5.36
C LEU A 60 10.03 -13.42 4.82
N ILE A 61 10.24 -12.44 3.93
CA ILE A 61 11.56 -12.13 3.37
C ILE A 61 12.52 -11.59 4.43
N PHE A 62 11.99 -10.95 5.48
CA PHE A 62 12.79 -10.14 6.37
C PHE A 62 12.81 -10.56 7.85
N LYS A 63 11.85 -11.38 8.30
CA LYS A 63 11.75 -12.02 9.63
C LYS A 63 12.06 -11.12 10.85
N ARG A 64 11.89 -9.79 10.74
CA ARG A 64 12.24 -8.82 11.80
C ARG A 64 11.10 -7.86 12.17
N ALA A 65 10.07 -7.75 11.35
CA ALA A 65 8.90 -6.94 11.70
C ALA A 65 8.05 -7.73 12.69
N SER A 66 7.50 -7.06 13.72
CA SER A 66 6.50 -7.68 14.58
C SER A 66 5.31 -8.14 13.73
N ILE A 67 4.89 -9.40 13.89
CA ILE A 67 3.76 -9.96 13.14
C ILE A 67 2.49 -9.13 13.34
N TYR A 68 2.31 -8.55 14.54
CA TYR A 68 1.20 -7.66 14.84
C TYR A 68 1.22 -6.39 13.98
N LEU A 69 2.39 -5.78 13.75
CA LEU A 69 2.51 -4.62 12.86
C LEU A 69 2.25 -4.99 11.40
N THR A 70 2.68 -6.18 10.98
CA THR A 70 2.38 -6.71 9.64
C THR A 70 0.88 -6.90 9.43
N LEU A 71 0.14 -7.35 10.45
CA LEU A 71 -1.31 -7.58 10.36
C LEU A 71 -2.14 -6.31 10.55
N LEU A 72 -1.68 -5.36 11.34
CA LEU A 72 -2.39 -4.09 11.58
C LEU A 72 -2.12 -3.04 10.51
N SER A 73 -0.97 -3.09 9.83
CA SER A 73 -0.60 -2.06 8.84
C SER A 73 -1.60 -1.89 7.69
N PRO A 74 -2.20 -2.95 7.10
CA PRO A 74 -3.24 -2.76 6.08
C PRO A 74 -4.46 -2.00 6.60
N LEU A 75 -4.89 -2.26 7.84
CA LEU A 75 -6.02 -1.55 8.46
C LEU A 75 -5.70 -0.09 8.74
N ILE A 76 -4.50 0.19 9.26
CA ILE A 76 -4.03 1.56 9.50
C ILE A 76 -3.98 2.33 8.17
N ILE A 77 -3.45 1.70 7.11
CA ILE A 77 -3.42 2.30 5.78
C ILE A 77 -4.85 2.51 5.26
N ALA A 78 -5.77 1.57 5.45
CA ALA A 78 -7.16 1.72 5.03
C ALA A 78 -7.84 2.94 5.67
N ILE A 79 -7.67 3.12 6.98
CA ILE A 79 -8.21 4.27 7.72
C ILE A 79 -7.53 5.56 7.26
N ALA A 80 -6.20 5.56 7.15
CA ALA A 80 -5.46 6.74 6.70
C ALA A 80 -5.83 7.15 5.27
N SER A 81 -5.99 6.19 4.36
CA SER A 81 -6.44 6.41 2.98
C SER A 81 -7.85 6.95 2.91
N PHE A 82 -8.75 6.46 3.76
CA PHE A 82 -10.11 6.97 3.84
C PHE A 82 -10.12 8.44 4.29
N LEU A 83 -9.39 8.77 5.36
CA LEU A 83 -9.30 10.15 5.86
C LEU A 83 -8.64 11.10 4.85
N LEU A 84 -7.54 10.67 4.22
CA LEU A 84 -6.86 11.45 3.19
C LEU A 84 -7.70 11.60 1.92
N GLY A 85 -8.37 10.54 1.50
CA GLY A 85 -9.27 10.56 0.34
C GLY A 85 -10.44 11.51 0.58
N PHE A 86 -11.06 11.44 1.76
CA PHE A 86 -12.10 12.39 2.17
C PHE A 86 -11.60 13.83 2.15
N LEU A 87 -10.40 14.09 2.69
CA LEU A 87 -9.80 15.42 2.68
C LEU A 87 -9.54 15.91 1.24
N ILE A 88 -8.98 15.07 0.37
CA ILE A 88 -8.70 15.40 -1.03
C ILE A 88 -9.99 15.70 -1.78
N MET A 89 -11.05 14.92 -1.55
CA MET A 89 -12.35 15.19 -2.15
C MET A 89 -12.99 16.47 -1.63
N TRP A 90 -12.89 16.73 -0.32
CA TRP A 90 -13.42 17.94 0.29
C TRP A 90 -12.73 19.20 -0.28
N VAL A 91 -11.40 19.16 -0.37
CA VAL A 91 -10.60 20.21 -1.02
C VAL A 91 -10.89 20.29 -2.52
N GLY A 92 -10.94 19.15 -3.21
CA GLY A 92 -11.19 19.07 -4.65
C GLY A 92 -12.53 19.65 -5.05
N ASN A 93 -13.58 19.39 -4.27
CA ASN A 93 -14.92 19.94 -4.50
C ASN A 93 -14.98 21.45 -4.22
N PHE A 94 -14.12 21.97 -3.34
CA PHE A 94 -13.95 23.41 -3.13
C PHE A 94 -13.32 24.12 -4.34
N PHE A 95 -12.42 23.45 -5.07
CA PHE A 95 -11.70 24.02 -6.22
C PHE A 95 -12.28 23.63 -7.60
N SER A 96 -13.07 22.56 -7.69
CA SER A 96 -13.68 22.09 -8.93
C SER A 96 -14.94 21.29 -8.64
N LYS A 97 -16.08 21.76 -9.16
CA LYS A 97 -17.42 21.14 -9.01
C LYS A 97 -17.58 19.74 -9.62
N SER A 98 -16.52 19.15 -10.19
CA SER A 98 -16.58 17.88 -10.90
C SER A 98 -16.13 16.66 -10.07
N TYR A 99 -15.73 16.85 -8.81
CA TYR A 99 -15.32 15.75 -7.94
C TYR A 99 -16.49 15.26 -7.08
N GLY A 100 -16.84 13.98 -7.21
CA GLY A 100 -17.91 13.39 -6.38
C GLY A 100 -18.61 12.16 -6.95
N THR A 101 -18.20 11.69 -8.13
CA THR A 101 -18.73 10.41 -8.62
C THR A 101 -18.14 9.26 -7.81
N SER A 102 -18.89 8.18 -7.64
CA SER A 102 -18.39 6.99 -6.93
C SER A 102 -17.15 6.38 -7.60
N ALA A 103 -16.97 6.56 -8.91
CA ALA A 103 -15.76 6.18 -9.62
C ALA A 103 -14.53 6.98 -9.13
N ASP A 104 -14.68 8.30 -8.97
CA ASP A 104 -13.62 9.17 -8.45
C ASP A 104 -13.26 8.80 -7.02
N ILE A 105 -14.26 8.47 -6.18
CA ILE A 105 -14.05 8.04 -4.79
C ILE A 105 -13.14 6.82 -4.74
N ILE A 106 -13.47 5.79 -5.54
CA ILE A 106 -12.73 4.53 -5.54
C ILE A 106 -11.32 4.74 -6.10
N LEU A 107 -11.19 5.49 -7.18
CA LEU A 107 -9.90 5.76 -7.81
C LEU A 107 -8.97 6.55 -6.88
N ILE A 108 -9.46 7.63 -6.26
CA ILE A 108 -8.70 8.43 -5.28
C ILE A 108 -8.30 7.56 -4.09
N TYR A 109 -9.23 6.77 -3.54
CA TYR A 109 -8.96 5.89 -2.42
C TYR A 109 -7.85 4.88 -2.72
N ILE A 110 -7.95 4.14 -3.84
CA ILE A 110 -6.98 3.10 -4.20
C ILE A 110 -5.60 3.69 -4.47
N ILE A 111 -5.53 4.86 -5.12
CA ILE A 111 -4.26 5.54 -5.40
C ILE A 111 -3.58 5.96 -4.10
N ILE A 112 -4.31 6.61 -3.18
CA ILE A 112 -3.75 7.01 -1.87
C ILE A 112 -3.30 5.78 -1.09
N TYR A 113 -4.10 4.71 -1.11
CA TYR A 113 -3.78 3.45 -0.47
C TYR A 113 -2.48 2.85 -1.00
N LEU A 114 -2.32 2.80 -2.32
CA LEU A 114 -1.08 2.35 -2.95
C LEU A 114 0.12 3.19 -2.47
N LEU A 115 0.00 4.52 -2.50
CA LEU A 115 1.07 5.43 -2.10
C LEU A 115 1.47 5.25 -0.63
N LEU A 116 0.52 5.12 0.29
CA LEU A 116 0.79 4.88 1.71
C LEU A 116 1.47 3.52 1.93
N SER A 117 1.02 2.47 1.24
CA SER A 117 1.61 1.13 1.32
C SER A 117 3.07 1.13 0.85
N LEU A 118 3.36 1.79 -0.29
CA LEU A 118 4.73 1.94 -0.80
C LEU A 118 5.60 2.82 0.10
N THR A 119 5.03 3.85 0.71
CA THR A 119 5.73 4.71 1.67
C THR A 119 6.13 3.93 2.92
N LEU A 120 5.24 3.07 3.43
CA LEU A 120 5.55 2.19 4.56
C LEU A 120 6.67 1.20 4.22
N LEU A 121 6.65 0.61 3.01
CA LEU A 121 7.75 -0.22 2.52
C LEU A 121 9.06 0.59 2.48
N TYR A 122 9.04 1.79 1.91
CA TYR A 122 10.22 2.65 1.80
C TYR A 122 10.82 2.99 3.17
N ILE A 123 9.98 3.38 4.15
CA ILE A 123 10.42 3.64 5.53
C ILE A 123 11.05 2.39 6.14
N THR A 124 10.44 1.22 5.92
CA THR A 124 10.95 -0.06 6.42
C THR A 124 12.31 -0.41 5.81
N LEU A 125 12.50 -0.12 4.52
CA LEU A 125 13.78 -0.30 3.82
C LEU A 125 14.84 0.70 4.29
N LYS A 126 14.46 1.97 4.52
CA LYS A 126 15.37 3.02 4.97
C LYS A 126 15.84 2.79 6.42
N LYS A 127 14.95 2.44 7.34
CA LYS A 127 15.31 2.11 8.74
C LYS A 127 16.33 0.97 8.81
N ARG A 128 16.29 0.00 7.89
CA ARG A 128 17.33 -1.06 7.80
C ARG A 128 18.71 -0.53 7.46
N ARG A 129 18.81 0.48 6.58
CA ARG A 129 20.10 1.05 6.17
C ARG A 129 20.81 1.73 7.33
N LEU A 130 20.06 2.30 8.27
CA LEU A 130 20.58 3.04 9.42
C LEU A 130 21.04 2.15 10.60
N ILE A 131 20.56 0.91 10.71
CA ILE A 131 20.95 -0.04 11.77
C ILE A 131 22.19 -0.86 11.39
N LEU A 132 22.55 -0.90 10.10
CA LEU A 132 23.69 -1.66 9.58
C LEU A 132 25.09 -1.00 9.62
N PRO A 133 25.32 0.30 9.94
CA PRO A 133 26.67 0.85 9.86
C PRO A 133 27.61 0.39 10.99
N TRP A 134 27.09 -0.24 12.05
CA TRP A 134 27.89 -0.67 13.20
C TRP A 134 28.25 -2.16 13.21
N GLN A 135 27.67 -2.99 12.33
CA GLN A 135 27.97 -4.43 12.25
C GLN A 135 29.17 -4.76 11.34
N SER A 136 29.80 -3.75 10.74
CA SER A 136 31.01 -3.89 9.92
C SER A 136 32.28 -3.41 10.63
N ALA A 137 32.24 -3.15 11.94
CA ALA A 137 33.47 -3.01 12.71
C ALA A 137 34.13 -4.41 12.78
N PRO A 138 35.36 -4.61 12.27
CA PRO A 138 36.05 -5.87 12.43
C PRO A 138 36.14 -6.18 13.93
N ASP A 139 35.75 -7.41 14.29
CA ASP A 139 35.84 -7.90 15.66
C ASP A 139 37.32 -7.78 16.11
N PRO A 140 37.64 -6.94 17.11
CA PRO A 140 39.03 -6.76 17.55
C PRO A 140 39.63 -8.04 18.14
N LYS A 141 38.85 -9.10 18.31
CA LYS A 141 39.28 -10.40 18.83
C LYS A 141 39.54 -11.46 17.77
N LYS A 142 39.38 -11.17 16.48
CA LYS A 142 39.78 -12.09 15.41
C LYS A 142 41.21 -11.78 14.95
N PRO A 143 42.22 -12.61 15.29
CA PRO A 143 43.53 -12.49 14.66
C PRO A 143 43.38 -12.74 13.16
N ALA A 144 44.13 -11.95 12.39
CA ALA A 144 44.19 -11.93 10.93
C ALA A 144 44.69 -13.24 10.33
#